data_AF-A0A552IZK6-F1
#
_entry.id   AF-A0A552IZK6-F1
#
_cell.length_a   1.000
_cell.length_b   1.000
_cell.length_c   1.000
_cell.angle_alpha   90.00
_cell.angle_beta   90.00
_cell.angle_gamma   90.00
#
_symmetry.space_group_name_H-M   'P 1'
#
loop_
_entity.id
_entity.type
_entity.pdbx_description
1 polymer ?
#
loop_
_entity_poly.entity_id
_entity_poly.type
_entity_poly.pdbx_seq_one_letter_code
_entity_poly.pdbx_strand_id
1 'polypeptide(L)'
;MAYSTQQLIEILEREMHATCKGERLLLSPAERIDHPAIAKAINLEKVGKVFAYQDFRRQVHDYQQQYQVSGIIWRVCQWGDRSLRYPEIHNQLVAVEGDKEILMAAKASVLEFWDSITPNMNFWWAINSRRPISADSLAELVAQSEWAELDVARTELYLGLCWGNPLEHQYQWAQPFSGCHRIIAAVDEPSSIKV
;
A
#
# COMPACT_ATOMS: atom_id res chain seq x y z
N MET A 1 3.16 -0.38 26.50
CA MET A 1 3.58 0.59 25.47
C MET A 1 3.07 0.07 24.14
N ALA A 2 2.44 0.91 23.32
CA ALA A 2 1.94 0.51 22.02
C ALA A 2 3.09 0.48 20.99
N TYR A 3 3.06 -0.47 20.05
CA TYR A 3 4.07 -0.54 18.98
C TYR A 3 3.85 0.56 17.96
N SER A 4 4.93 1.10 17.39
CA SER A 4 4.86 2.02 16.26
C SER A 4 4.65 1.26 14.94
N THR A 5 4.17 1.97 13.91
CA THR A 5 4.04 1.46 12.55
C THR A 5 5.33 0.79 12.05
N GLN A 6 6.48 1.43 12.29
CA GLN A 6 7.79 0.89 11.91
C GLN A 6 8.10 -0.43 12.61
N GLN A 7 7.80 -0.53 13.91
CA GLN A 7 8.01 -1.76 14.67
C GLN A 7 7.10 -2.89 14.18
N LEU A 8 5.85 -2.59 13.80
CA LEU A 8 4.95 -3.59 13.22
C LEU A 8 5.46 -4.11 11.87
N ILE A 9 6.01 -3.22 11.02
CA ILE A 9 6.63 -3.61 9.74
C ILE A 9 7.82 -4.53 9.99
N GLU A 10 8.74 -4.16 10.87
CA GLU A 10 9.92 -4.98 11.18
C GLU A 10 9.54 -6.38 11.69
N ILE A 11 8.49 -6.45 12.51
CA ILE A 11 7.98 -7.72 13.04
C ILE A 11 7.39 -8.58 11.92
N LEU A 12 6.58 -8.00 11.04
CA LEU A 12 6.00 -8.72 9.90
C LEU A 12 7.07 -9.19 8.91
N GLU A 13 8.07 -8.35 8.62
CA GLU A 13 9.18 -8.70 7.73
C GLU A 13 10.03 -9.85 8.30
N ARG A 14 10.33 -9.83 9.60
CA ARG A 14 11.05 -10.92 10.27
C ARG A 14 10.29 -12.24 10.17
N GLU A 15 8.99 -12.23 10.47
CA GLU A 15 8.14 -13.43 10.38
C GLU A 15 8.02 -13.96 8.94
N MET A 16 7.89 -13.06 7.96
CA MET A 16 7.86 -13.42 6.55
C MET A 16 9.19 -14.08 6.12
N HIS A 17 10.33 -13.48 6.47
CA HIS A 17 11.65 -14.02 6.16
C HIS A 17 11.89 -15.40 6.80
N ALA A 18 11.45 -15.59 8.04
CA ALA A 18 11.52 -16.87 8.72
C ALA A 18 10.69 -17.94 8.02
N THR A 19 9.42 -17.60 7.72
CA THR A 19 8.49 -18.48 7.02
C THR A 19 9.06 -18.91 5.66
N CYS A 20 9.66 -17.98 4.89
CA CYS A 20 10.32 -18.28 3.62
C CYS A 20 11.57 -19.18 3.77
N LYS A 21 12.32 -19.09 4.87
CA LYS A 21 13.47 -19.96 5.15
C LYS A 21 13.09 -21.34 5.68
N GLY A 22 11.80 -21.59 5.94
CA GLY A 22 11.33 -22.81 6.61
C GLY A 22 11.74 -22.89 8.09
N GLU A 23 12.43 -21.86 8.58
CA GLU A 23 12.85 -21.69 9.96
C GLU A 23 11.81 -20.82 10.64
N ARG A 24 11.06 -21.40 11.58
CA ARG A 24 10.18 -20.58 12.42
C ARG A 24 11.09 -19.63 13.21
N LEU A 25 11.02 -18.32 12.99
CA LEU A 25 11.29 -17.37 14.06
C LEU A 25 10.10 -17.50 15.00
N LEU A 26 10.13 -18.56 15.79
CA LEU A 26 9.61 -18.44 17.13
C LEU A 26 10.34 -17.21 17.65
N LEU A 27 9.67 -16.08 17.85
CA LEU A 27 10.18 -15.05 18.74
C LEU A 27 10.81 -15.80 19.89
N SER A 28 12.14 -15.79 19.92
CA SER A 28 12.87 -16.67 20.82
C SER A 28 12.43 -16.31 22.24
N PRO A 29 12.47 -17.21 23.23
CA PRO A 29 12.03 -16.87 24.58
C PRO A 29 12.63 -15.57 25.11
N ALA A 30 13.82 -15.18 24.62
CA ALA A 30 14.45 -13.88 24.82
C ALA A 30 13.75 -12.70 24.10
N GLU A 31 13.32 -12.84 22.85
CA GLU A 31 12.58 -11.80 22.10
C GLU A 31 11.11 -11.65 22.55
N ARG A 32 10.52 -12.69 23.12
CA ARG A 32 9.21 -12.62 23.80
C ARG A 32 9.21 -11.68 25.01
N ILE A 33 10.37 -11.54 25.66
CA ILE A 33 10.56 -10.64 26.81
C ILE A 33 10.59 -9.18 26.33
N ASP A 34 11.11 -8.92 25.13
CA ASP A 34 11.16 -7.58 24.52
C ASP A 34 9.82 -7.14 23.91
N HIS A 35 8.96 -8.10 23.51
CA HIS A 35 7.68 -7.80 22.85
C HIS A 35 6.42 -8.39 23.55
N PRO A 36 6.22 -8.17 24.85
CA PRO A 36 5.21 -8.86 25.65
C PRO A 36 3.76 -8.53 25.27
N ALA A 37 3.51 -7.32 24.75
CA ALA A 37 2.15 -6.92 24.34
C ALA A 37 1.68 -7.63 23.05
N ILE A 38 2.61 -7.99 22.16
CA ILE A 38 2.33 -8.76 20.94
C ILE A 38 2.19 -10.23 21.30
N ALA A 39 3.09 -10.77 22.14
CA ALA A 39 3.02 -12.15 22.59
C ALA A 39 1.70 -12.49 23.33
N LYS A 40 1.08 -11.51 24.01
CA LYS A 40 -0.20 -11.69 24.72
C LYS A 40 -1.43 -11.59 23.80
N ALA A 41 -1.34 -10.82 22.72
CA ALA A 41 -2.41 -10.71 21.72
C ALA A 41 -2.38 -11.87 20.71
N ILE A 42 -1.18 -12.42 20.44
CA ILE A 42 -0.97 -13.41 19.39
C ILE A 42 -1.11 -14.83 19.95
N ASN A 43 -2.29 -15.42 19.78
CA ASN A 43 -2.63 -16.76 20.30
C ASN A 43 -2.11 -17.86 19.35
N LEU A 44 -0.86 -18.29 19.57
CA LEU A 44 -0.05 -19.08 18.63
C LEU A 44 -0.20 -20.61 18.69
N GLU A 45 -1.16 -21.15 19.45
CA GLU A 45 -1.24 -22.59 19.69
C GLU A 45 -1.85 -23.44 18.55
N LYS A 46 -2.40 -22.85 17.48
CA LYS A 46 -3.34 -23.58 16.61
C LYS A 46 -3.07 -23.70 15.10
N VAL A 47 -1.94 -23.29 14.52
CA VAL A 47 -1.91 -23.08 13.06
C VAL A 47 -0.70 -23.69 12.32
N GLY A 48 -0.98 -24.40 11.21
CA GLY A 48 0.02 -24.99 10.30
C GLY A 48 0.76 -23.97 9.41
N LYS A 49 1.90 -24.39 8.83
CA LYS A 49 2.98 -23.55 8.26
C LYS A 49 2.55 -22.38 7.32
N VAL A 50 1.53 -22.55 6.48
CA VAL A 50 1.10 -21.50 5.52
C VAL A 50 -0.03 -20.62 6.08
N PHE A 51 -0.90 -21.21 6.91
CA PHE A 51 -1.97 -20.48 7.58
C PHE A 51 -1.43 -19.57 8.69
N ALA A 52 -0.26 -19.91 9.26
CA ALA A 52 0.34 -19.18 10.38
C ALA A 52 0.68 -17.72 10.05
N TYR A 53 1.19 -17.42 8.84
CA TYR A 53 1.53 -16.05 8.46
C TYR A 53 0.28 -15.20 8.16
N GLN A 54 -0.73 -15.76 7.50
CA GLN A 54 -1.99 -15.06 7.25
C GLN A 54 -2.72 -14.74 8.56
N ASP A 55 -2.75 -15.71 9.49
CA ASP A 55 -3.32 -15.51 10.82
C ASP A 55 -2.51 -14.51 11.65
N PHE A 56 -1.17 -14.54 11.53
CA PHE A 56 -0.30 -13.55 12.18
C PHE A 56 -0.56 -12.14 11.66
N ARG A 57 -0.64 -11.97 10.33
CA ARG A 57 -0.94 -10.68 9.70
C ARG A 57 -2.32 -10.15 10.15
N ARG A 58 -3.32 -11.04 10.23
CA ARG A 58 -4.65 -10.68 10.77
C ARG A 58 -4.57 -10.18 12.20
N GLN A 59 -3.80 -10.84 13.06
CA GLN A 59 -3.64 -10.42 14.46
C GLN A 59 -2.92 -9.07 14.58
N VAL A 60 -1.97 -8.77 13.68
CA VAL A 60 -1.37 -7.43 13.58
C VAL A 60 -2.40 -6.39 13.15
N HIS A 61 -3.29 -6.73 12.20
CA HIS A 61 -4.37 -5.84 11.78
C HIS A 61 -5.37 -5.55 12.90
N ASP A 62 -5.77 -6.59 13.65
CA ASP A 62 -6.62 -6.45 14.83
C ASP A 62 -5.96 -5.55 15.89
N TYR A 63 -4.64 -5.71 16.09
CA TYR A 63 -3.86 -4.83 16.97
C TYR A 63 -3.85 -3.38 16.48
N GLN A 64 -3.63 -3.15 15.18
CA GLN A 64 -3.65 -1.79 14.60
C GLN A 64 -4.99 -1.09 14.87
N GLN A 65 -6.10 -1.79 14.68
CA GLN A 65 -7.44 -1.25 14.95
C GLN A 65 -7.67 -1.02 16.45
N GLN A 66 -7.27 -1.97 17.31
CA GLN A 66 -7.45 -1.85 18.75
C GLN A 66 -6.67 -0.68 19.36
N TYR A 67 -5.44 -0.45 18.89
CA TYR A 67 -4.55 0.58 19.43
C TYR A 67 -4.44 1.83 18.56
N GLN A 68 -5.24 1.92 17.48
CA GLN A 68 -5.24 3.02 16.51
C GLN A 68 -3.84 3.33 15.96
N VAL A 69 -3.09 2.26 15.64
CA VAL A 69 -1.74 2.38 15.06
C VAL A 69 -1.88 2.51 13.55
N SER A 70 -1.64 3.73 13.06
CA SER A 70 -1.70 4.08 11.64
C SER A 70 -0.87 3.13 10.76
N GLY A 71 -1.45 2.73 9.63
CA GLY A 71 -0.76 1.97 8.59
C GLY A 71 0.05 2.84 7.63
N ILE A 72 0.00 4.17 7.81
CA ILE A 72 0.64 5.13 6.92
C ILE A 72 2.14 5.13 7.12
N ILE A 73 2.83 5.03 5.99
CA ILE A 73 4.25 5.31 5.86
C ILE A 73 4.45 6.52 4.96
N TRP A 74 5.55 7.25 5.19
CA TRP A 74 5.93 8.36 4.33
C TRP A 74 6.98 7.89 3.35
N ARG A 75 6.58 7.72 2.09
CA ARG A 75 7.48 7.32 1.02
C ARG A 75 8.02 8.56 0.31
N VAL A 76 9.28 8.48 -0.12
CA VAL A 76 9.89 9.48 -0.99
C VAL A 76 9.92 8.89 -2.39
N CYS A 77 9.12 9.47 -3.28
CA CYS A 77 9.18 9.20 -4.70
C CYS A 77 10.21 10.13 -5.34
N GLN A 78 11.09 9.60 -6.19
CA GLN A 78 12.08 10.36 -6.94
C GLN A 78 11.99 10.01 -8.42
N TRP A 79 11.93 11.04 -9.27
CA TRP A 79 11.96 10.91 -10.72
C TRP A 79 12.82 12.02 -11.32
N GLY A 80 13.97 11.65 -11.88
CA GLY A 80 14.99 12.61 -12.30
C GLY A 80 15.44 13.51 -11.13
N ASP A 81 15.37 14.82 -11.34
CA ASP A 81 15.76 15.83 -10.33
C ASP A 81 14.64 16.22 -9.36
N ARG A 82 13.46 15.58 -9.46
CA ARG A 82 12.29 15.91 -8.64
C ARG A 82 12.02 14.81 -7.61
N SER A 83 11.62 15.24 -6.42
CA SER A 83 11.23 14.34 -5.34
C SER A 83 9.94 14.80 -4.66
N LEU A 84 9.05 13.86 -4.40
CA LEU A 84 7.84 14.08 -3.60
C LEU A 84 7.86 13.14 -2.39
N ARG A 85 7.63 13.71 -1.20
CA ARG A 85 7.32 12.91 0.00
C ARG A 85 5.81 12.89 0.18
N TYR A 86 5.21 11.70 0.18
CA TYR A 86 3.76 11.53 0.29
C TYR A 86 3.43 10.36 1.23
N PRO A 87 2.23 10.38 1.85
CA PRO A 87 1.76 9.27 2.67
C PRO A 87 1.19 8.15 1.79
N GLU A 88 1.51 6.91 2.14
CA GLU A 88 1.00 5.70 1.50
C GLU A 88 0.72 4.65 2.58
N ILE A 89 -0.25 3.76 2.38
CA ILE A 89 -0.47 2.63 3.30
C ILE A 89 0.56 1.55 2.99
N HIS A 90 1.29 1.10 4.01
CA HIS A 90 2.24 0.00 3.84
C HIS A 90 1.51 -1.28 3.38
N ASN A 91 2.02 -1.95 2.36
CA ASN A 91 1.39 -3.12 1.72
C ASN A 91 1.04 -4.28 2.67
N GLN A 92 1.73 -4.40 3.81
CA GLN A 92 1.47 -5.42 4.83
C GLN A 92 0.53 -4.96 5.95
N LEU A 93 0.34 -3.65 6.12
CA LEU A 93 -0.49 -3.05 7.18
C LEU A 93 -1.90 -2.70 6.67
N VAL A 94 -2.75 -2.27 7.60
CA VAL A 94 -4.11 -1.76 7.33
C VAL A 94 -4.22 -0.28 7.71
N ALA A 95 -5.08 0.45 6.99
CA ALA A 95 -5.51 1.79 7.38
C ALA A 95 -6.38 1.73 8.65
N VAL A 96 -6.21 2.70 9.53
CA VAL A 96 -7.09 2.92 10.70
C VAL A 96 -7.92 4.18 10.50
N GLU A 97 -8.82 4.46 11.45
CA GLU A 97 -9.62 5.69 11.43
C GLU A 97 -8.71 6.92 11.43
N GLY A 98 -8.97 7.89 10.54
CA GLY A 98 -8.12 9.08 10.36
C GLY A 98 -7.05 8.94 9.25
N ASP A 99 -6.67 7.71 8.85
CA ASP A 99 -5.67 7.52 7.80
C ASP A 99 -6.18 7.97 6.43
N LYS A 100 -7.50 7.78 6.17
CA LYS A 100 -8.11 8.18 4.91
C LYS A 100 -7.99 9.69 4.69
N GLU A 101 -8.22 10.48 5.73
CA GLU A 101 -8.15 11.95 5.68
C GLU A 101 -6.73 12.43 5.33
N ILE A 102 -5.71 11.72 5.81
CA ILE A 102 -4.30 12.01 5.49
C ILE A 102 -4.03 11.73 4.00
N LEU A 103 -4.51 10.61 3.47
CA LEU A 103 -4.38 10.27 2.04
C LEU A 103 -5.13 11.27 1.15
N MET A 104 -6.34 11.66 1.54
CA MET A 104 -7.14 12.66 0.82
C MET A 104 -6.44 14.04 0.82
N ALA A 105 -5.84 14.44 1.94
CA ALA A 105 -5.09 15.70 2.03
C ALA A 105 -3.86 15.73 1.11
N ALA A 106 -3.22 14.57 0.91
CA ALA A 106 -2.06 14.45 0.03
C ALA A 106 -2.39 14.37 -1.47
N LYS A 107 -3.66 14.09 -1.84
CA LYS A 107 -4.10 13.92 -3.22
C LYS A 107 -3.63 15.06 -4.14
N ALA A 108 -3.83 16.31 -3.71
CA ALA A 108 -3.47 17.48 -4.52
C ALA A 108 -1.97 17.49 -4.84
N SER A 109 -1.11 17.27 -3.84
CA SER A 109 0.35 17.25 -4.02
C SER A 109 0.81 16.08 -4.90
N VAL A 110 0.16 14.92 -4.81
CA VAL A 110 0.46 13.76 -5.67
C VAL A 110 0.11 14.06 -7.13
N LEU A 111 -1.06 14.66 -7.38
CA LEU A 111 -1.51 15.02 -8.72
C LEU A 111 -0.66 16.13 -9.34
N GLU A 112 -0.32 17.17 -8.56
CA GLU A 112 0.59 18.22 -9.00
C GLU A 112 1.95 17.63 -9.41
N PHE A 113 2.50 16.71 -8.61
CA PHE A 113 3.75 16.05 -8.95
C PHE A 113 3.62 15.20 -10.22
N TRP A 114 2.55 14.42 -10.35
CA TRP A 114 2.24 13.62 -11.54
C TRP A 114 2.20 14.47 -12.81
N ASP A 115 1.41 15.54 -12.82
CA ASP A 115 1.30 16.46 -13.97
C ASP A 115 2.66 17.09 -14.31
N SER A 116 3.49 17.31 -13.29
CA SER A 116 4.81 17.91 -13.45
C SER A 116 5.84 16.98 -14.12
N ILE A 117 5.70 15.66 -13.97
CA ILE A 117 6.65 14.65 -14.48
C ILE A 117 6.15 13.89 -15.72
N THR A 118 4.86 14.03 -16.06
CA THR A 118 4.22 13.35 -17.22
C THR A 118 3.93 14.21 -18.47
N PRO A 119 4.44 15.45 -18.68
CA PRO A 119 3.98 16.29 -19.80
C PRO A 119 4.28 15.73 -21.20
N ASN A 120 5.26 14.82 -21.32
CA ASN A 120 5.65 14.17 -22.58
C ASN A 120 5.34 12.66 -22.59
N MET A 121 4.42 12.20 -21.73
CA MET A 121 4.05 10.79 -21.62
C MET A 121 2.66 10.55 -22.16
N ASN A 122 2.44 9.34 -22.64
CA ASN A 122 1.12 8.83 -22.97
C ASN A 122 0.56 8.08 -21.75
N PHE A 123 -0.76 8.09 -21.61
CA PHE A 123 -1.47 7.44 -20.50
C PHE A 123 -2.17 6.19 -20.98
N TRP A 124 -2.09 5.09 -20.23
CA TRP A 124 -2.77 3.84 -20.54
C TRP A 124 -3.43 3.23 -19.31
N TRP A 125 -4.43 2.37 -19.54
CA TRP A 125 -5.01 1.56 -18.47
C TRP A 125 -4.09 0.41 -18.11
N ALA A 126 -3.85 0.18 -16.81
CA ALA A 126 -3.07 -0.98 -16.37
C ALA A 126 -3.72 -2.32 -16.75
N ILE A 127 -5.06 -2.36 -16.77
CA ILE A 127 -5.82 -3.58 -17.11
C ILE A 127 -5.89 -3.79 -18.63
N ASN A 128 -5.74 -2.73 -19.43
CA ASN A 128 -5.82 -2.80 -20.88
C ASN A 128 -4.93 -1.72 -21.53
N SER A 129 -3.64 -2.01 -21.64
CA SER A 129 -2.63 -1.10 -22.21
C SER A 129 -2.79 -0.85 -23.72
N ARG A 130 -3.73 -1.53 -24.40
CA ARG A 130 -3.90 -1.44 -25.86
C ARG A 130 -4.51 -0.14 -26.34
N ARG A 131 -5.09 0.66 -25.44
CA ARG A 131 -5.70 1.96 -25.80
C ARG A 131 -5.22 3.05 -24.85
N PRO A 132 -4.74 4.18 -25.38
CA PRO A 132 -4.41 5.32 -24.55
C PRO A 132 -5.67 5.92 -23.94
N ILE A 133 -5.50 6.56 -22.78
CA ILE A 133 -6.52 7.33 -22.07
C ILE A 133 -6.47 8.76 -22.59
N SER A 134 -7.62 9.33 -22.93
CA SER A 134 -7.70 10.76 -23.28
C SER A 134 -7.53 11.62 -22.03
N ALA A 135 -7.01 12.83 -22.20
CA ALA A 135 -6.86 13.78 -21.09
C ALA A 135 -8.21 14.06 -20.39
N ASP A 136 -9.31 14.15 -21.15
CA ASP A 136 -10.65 14.37 -20.60
C ASP A 136 -11.10 13.20 -19.71
N SER A 137 -10.89 11.96 -20.15
CA SER A 137 -11.21 10.78 -19.32
C SER A 137 -10.33 10.69 -18.09
N LEU A 138 -9.05 11.07 -18.19
CA LEU A 138 -8.17 11.15 -17.02
C LEU A 138 -8.68 12.18 -16.01
N ALA A 139 -9.08 13.36 -16.47
CA ALA A 139 -9.62 14.41 -15.61
C ALA A 139 -10.91 13.98 -14.90
N GLU A 140 -11.81 13.25 -15.58
CA GLU A 140 -13.01 12.68 -14.96
C GLU A 140 -12.68 11.68 -13.85
N LEU A 141 -11.70 10.79 -14.07
CA LEU A 141 -11.27 9.82 -13.06
C LEU A 141 -10.63 10.51 -11.85
N VAL A 142 -9.82 11.54 -12.11
CA VAL A 142 -9.23 12.35 -11.06
C VAL A 142 -10.31 13.03 -10.23
N ALA A 143 -11.36 13.56 -10.87
CA ALA A 143 -12.49 14.19 -10.17
C ALA A 143 -13.30 13.18 -9.32
N GLN A 144 -13.42 11.93 -9.77
CA GLN A 144 -14.17 10.87 -9.07
C GLN A 144 -13.36 10.19 -7.94
N SER A 145 -12.04 10.28 -7.97
CA SER A 145 -11.16 9.70 -6.93
C SER A 145 -11.21 10.50 -5.63
N GLU A 146 -11.02 9.81 -4.50
CA GLU A 146 -10.91 10.46 -3.19
C GLU A 146 -9.44 10.68 -2.79
N TRP A 147 -8.55 9.73 -3.13
CA TRP A 147 -7.10 9.87 -2.94
C TRP A 147 -6.34 9.33 -4.16
N ALA A 148 -5.05 9.68 -4.20
CA ALA A 148 -4.15 9.25 -5.27
C ALA A 148 -2.91 8.57 -4.67
N GLU A 149 -2.50 7.47 -5.28
CA GLU A 149 -1.29 6.71 -4.98
C GLU A 149 -0.35 6.80 -6.19
N LEU A 150 0.94 6.87 -5.93
CA LEU A 150 1.96 6.99 -6.97
C LEU A 150 2.98 5.88 -6.79
N ASP A 151 3.30 5.17 -7.86
CA ASP A 151 4.45 4.26 -7.89
C ASP A 151 5.33 4.53 -9.11
N VAL A 152 6.62 4.36 -8.93
CA VAL A 152 7.62 4.72 -9.93
C VAL A 152 8.49 3.52 -10.19
N ALA A 153 8.34 2.97 -11.39
CA ALA A 153 9.27 1.99 -11.93
C ALA A 153 10.41 2.70 -12.67
N ARG A 154 11.32 1.93 -13.28
CA ARG A 154 12.51 2.48 -13.94
C ARG A 154 12.18 3.37 -15.15
N THR A 155 11.11 3.04 -15.87
CA THR A 155 10.72 3.67 -17.15
C THR A 155 9.26 4.05 -17.21
N GLU A 156 8.48 3.65 -16.21
CA GLU A 156 7.02 3.75 -16.18
C GLU A 156 6.60 4.33 -14.83
N LEU A 157 5.57 5.15 -14.85
CA LEU A 157 4.95 5.72 -13.68
C LEU A 157 3.54 5.16 -13.56
N TYR A 158 3.12 4.84 -12.34
CA TYR A 158 1.81 4.29 -12.05
C TYR A 158 1.06 5.26 -11.15
N LEU A 159 -0.12 5.69 -11.59
CA LEU A 159 -1.05 6.49 -10.80
C LEU A 159 -2.24 5.61 -10.42
N GLY A 160 -2.42 5.38 -9.13
CA GLY A 160 -3.61 4.79 -8.54
C GLY A 160 -4.59 5.88 -8.14
N LEU A 161 -5.74 5.94 -8.79
CA LEU A 161 -6.85 6.83 -8.43
C LEU A 161 -7.90 6.02 -7.66
N CYS A 162 -7.92 6.17 -6.34
CA CYS A 162 -8.64 5.29 -5.44
C CYS A 162 -9.81 6.01 -4.74
N TRP A 163 -10.83 5.25 -4.34
CA TRP A 163 -12.02 5.73 -3.64
C TRP A 163 -12.60 4.67 -2.69
N GLY A 164 -13.43 5.12 -1.74
CA GLY A 164 -14.13 4.28 -0.78
C GLY A 164 -13.31 3.98 0.47
N ASN A 165 -13.22 2.70 0.83
CA ASN A 165 -12.49 2.20 1.98
C ASN A 165 -11.05 1.80 1.58
N PRO A 166 -10.01 2.46 2.14
CA PRO A 166 -8.62 2.10 1.87
C PRO A 166 -8.25 0.65 2.22
N LEU A 167 -9.02 -0.04 3.07
CA LEU A 167 -8.81 -1.46 3.39
C LEU A 167 -9.28 -2.40 2.29
N GLU A 168 -10.27 -1.97 1.50
CA GLU A 168 -11.01 -2.84 0.60
C GLU A 168 -10.84 -2.46 -0.87
N HIS A 169 -10.26 -1.29 -1.16
CA HIS A 169 -10.08 -0.74 -2.52
C HIS A 169 -9.33 -1.69 -3.48
N GLN A 170 -8.54 -2.61 -2.95
CA GLN A 170 -7.77 -3.60 -3.70
C GLN A 170 -8.63 -4.77 -4.18
N TYR A 171 -9.79 -5.01 -3.57
CA TYR A 171 -10.64 -6.15 -3.86
C TYR A 171 -11.76 -5.81 -4.84
N GLN A 172 -11.93 -6.64 -5.86
CA GLN A 172 -12.98 -6.46 -6.87
C GLN A 172 -14.40 -6.49 -6.29
N TRP A 173 -14.62 -7.25 -5.20
CA TRP A 173 -15.95 -7.36 -4.57
C TRP A 173 -16.41 -6.06 -3.91
N ALA A 174 -15.49 -5.16 -3.57
CA ALA A 174 -15.82 -3.89 -2.94
C ALA A 174 -16.37 -2.86 -3.95
N GLN A 175 -16.25 -3.13 -5.26
CA GLN A 175 -16.84 -2.28 -6.28
C GLN A 175 -18.37 -2.37 -6.28
N PRO A 176 -19.08 -1.25 -6.48
CA PRO A 176 -18.57 0.08 -6.82
C PRO A 176 -18.21 0.96 -5.61
N PHE A 177 -18.46 0.50 -4.38
CA PHE A 177 -18.34 1.32 -3.16
C PHE A 177 -16.89 1.65 -2.78
N SER A 178 -15.93 0.77 -3.10
CA SER A 178 -14.51 1.01 -2.99
C SER A 178 -13.76 0.43 -4.19
N GLY A 179 -12.72 1.11 -4.64
CA GLY A 179 -11.93 0.65 -5.77
C GLY A 179 -10.72 1.54 -6.05
N CYS A 180 -9.90 1.11 -7.00
CA CYS A 180 -8.80 1.93 -7.49
C CYS A 180 -8.54 1.71 -8.98
N HIS A 181 -8.50 2.81 -9.72
CA HIS A 181 -8.14 2.85 -11.13
C HIS A 181 -6.63 3.04 -11.26
N ARG A 182 -5.96 2.09 -11.92
CA ARG A 182 -4.52 2.17 -12.17
C ARG A 182 -4.25 2.65 -13.58
N ILE A 183 -3.54 3.76 -13.68
CA ILE A 183 -3.10 4.42 -14.90
C ILE A 183 -1.60 4.29 -15.00
N ILE A 184 -1.10 3.97 -16.19
CA ILE A 184 0.32 3.90 -16.51
C ILE A 184 0.67 5.13 -17.34
N ALA A 185 1.72 5.85 -16.97
CA ALA A 185 2.37 6.86 -17.81
C ALA A 185 3.75 6.38 -18.22
N ALA A 186 4.03 6.47 -19.52
CA ALA A 186 5.30 6.12 -20.13
C ALA A 186 5.43 6.86 -21.46
N VAL A 187 6.65 6.91 -22.00
CA VAL A 187 6.94 7.65 -23.24
C VAL A 187 6.42 6.88 -24.47
N ASP A 188 6.60 5.55 -24.48
CA ASP A 188 6.17 4.62 -25.53
C ASP A 188 5.20 3.56 -24.96
N GLU A 189 4.58 2.73 -25.81
CA GLU A 189 3.65 1.66 -25.37
C GLU A 189 4.24 0.86 -24.19
N PRO A 190 3.50 0.68 -23.08
CA PRO A 190 4.05 0.08 -21.88
C PRO A 190 4.58 -1.30 -22.19
N SER A 191 5.75 -1.59 -21.63
CA SER A 191 6.31 -2.92 -21.73
C SER A 191 5.30 -3.89 -21.11
N SER A 192 4.97 -4.98 -21.81
CA SER A 192 3.94 -5.94 -21.41
C SER A 192 4.38 -6.79 -20.20
N ILE A 193 5.06 -6.20 -19.22
CA ILE A 193 5.47 -6.87 -18.00
C ILE A 193 4.25 -6.90 -17.09
N LYS A 194 3.49 -7.98 -17.23
CA LYS A 194 2.64 -8.50 -16.16
C LYS A 194 3.53 -8.71 -14.93
N VAL A 195 3.41 -7.82 -13.94
CA VAL A 195 3.80 -8.14 -12.55
C VAL A 195 2.68 -8.97 -11.94
#